data_AF-A0A949P313-F1
#
_entry.id   AF-A0A949P313-F1
#
_cell.length_a   1.000
_cell.length_b   1.000
_cell.length_c   1.000
_cell.angle_alpha   90.00
_cell.angle_beta   90.00
_cell.angle_gamma   90.00
#
_symmetry.space_group_name_H-M   'P 1'
#
loop_
_entity.id
_entity.type
_entity.pdbx_description
1 polymer ?
#
loop_
_entity_poly.entity_id
_entity_poly.type
_entity_poly.pdbx_seq_one_letter_code
_entity_poly.pdbx_strand_id
1 'polypeptide(L)'
;MRMVQSSVFLFFLAACSAALANPQFESLKWQLVESSDSVKVHGRGVEGLPNAREIKATMEVPQSPESLLALMVDYPNATTWRQRVKGVERAKTVNGNSWYINYVTDLPWPMSDRVAYLKCDVI
;
A
#
# COMPACT_ATOMS: atom_id res chain seq x y z
N MET A 1 -27.50 32.37 32.71
CA MET A 1 -26.20 31.65 32.74
C MET A 1 -26.20 30.27 32.07
N ARG A 2 -27.36 29.62 31.76
CA ARG A 2 -27.41 28.35 31.00
C ARG A 2 -27.20 28.51 29.48
N MET A 3 -27.54 29.67 28.91
CA MET A 3 -27.45 29.93 27.47
C MET A 3 -26.01 30.08 26.96
N VAL A 4 -25.11 30.63 27.77
CA VAL A 4 -23.68 30.82 27.43
C VAL A 4 -22.93 29.48 27.48
N GLN A 5 -23.30 28.57 28.38
CA GLN A 5 -22.72 27.21 28.43
C GLN A 5 -23.11 26.35 27.22
N SER A 6 -24.34 26.45 26.72
CA SER A 6 -24.78 25.72 25.51
C SER A 6 -24.08 26.22 24.24
N SER A 7 -23.82 27.52 24.12
CA SER A 7 -23.11 28.08 22.97
C SER A 7 -21.63 27.70 22.93
N VAL A 8 -20.97 27.60 24.09
CA VAL A 8 -19.57 27.13 24.19
C VAL A 8 -19.48 25.64 23.83
N PHE A 9 -20.46 24.83 24.22
CA PHE A 9 -20.50 23.40 23.89
C PHE A 9 -20.72 23.15 22.39
N LEU A 10 -21.57 23.94 21.73
CA LEU A 10 -21.79 23.90 20.28
C LEU A 10 -20.55 24.33 19.48
N PHE A 11 -19.81 25.33 19.95
CA PHE A 11 -18.52 25.71 19.35
C PHE A 11 -17.45 24.61 19.51
N PHE A 12 -17.44 23.89 20.64
CA PHE A 12 -16.51 22.79 20.88
C PHE A 12 -16.79 21.56 19.98
N LEU A 13 -18.06 21.22 19.76
CA LEU A 13 -18.46 20.15 18.84
C LEU A 13 -18.17 20.47 17.37
N ALA A 14 -18.34 21.73 16.96
CA ALA A 14 -17.99 22.18 15.61
C ALA A 14 -16.46 22.16 15.37
N ALA A 15 -15.66 22.52 16.37
CA ALA A 15 -14.20 22.50 16.28
C ALA A 15 -13.60 21.09 16.21
N CYS A 16 -14.19 20.11 16.91
CA CYS A 16 -13.76 18.70 16.81
C CYS A 16 -14.06 18.05 15.45
N SER A 17 -15.03 18.57 14.69
CA SER A 17 -15.43 18.00 13.39
C SER A 17 -14.47 18.39 12.26
N ALA A 18 -13.78 19.54 12.38
CA ALA A 18 -12.84 20.02 11.37
C ALA A 18 -11.44 19.36 11.47
N ALA A 19 -11.10 18.75 12.61
CA ALA A 19 -9.80 18.12 12.82
C ALA A 19 -9.63 16.74 12.15
N LEU A 20 -10.71 16.18 11.57
CA LEU A 20 -10.70 14.83 10.98
C LEU A 20 -10.50 14.80 9.46
N ALA A 21 -10.35 15.96 8.81
CA ALA A 21 -10.23 16.06 7.36
C ALA A 21 -8.89 16.68 6.94
N ASN A 22 -7.78 16.13 7.40
CA ASN A 22 -6.51 16.31 6.69
C ASN A 22 -6.45 15.24 5.60
N PRO A 23 -6.49 15.59 4.30
CA PRO A 23 -6.16 14.64 3.25
C PRO A 23 -4.73 14.18 3.53
N GLN A 24 -4.56 12.90 3.83
CA GLN A 24 -3.28 12.37 4.26
C GLN A 24 -2.22 12.43 3.14
N PHE A 25 -2.62 12.78 1.90
CA PHE A 25 -1.81 12.75 0.69
C PHE A 25 -2.05 13.95 -0.24
N GLU A 26 -1.91 15.18 0.25
CA GLU A 26 -2.11 16.40 -0.59
C GLU A 26 -1.02 16.62 -1.64
N SER A 27 0.19 16.09 -1.46
CA SER A 27 1.29 16.36 -2.37
C SER A 27 1.31 15.39 -3.54
N LEU A 28 1.22 15.93 -4.76
CA LEU A 28 1.53 15.19 -6.00
C LEU A 28 3.04 14.97 -6.20
N LYS A 29 3.89 15.55 -5.35
CA LYS A 29 5.34 15.36 -5.37
C LYS A 29 5.73 14.18 -4.48
N TRP A 30 6.81 13.50 -4.86
CA TRP A 30 7.40 12.46 -4.01
C TRP A 30 7.92 13.05 -2.71
N GLN A 31 7.44 12.52 -1.59
CA GLN A 31 7.88 12.87 -0.26
C GLN A 31 8.39 11.62 0.45
N LEU A 32 9.47 11.77 1.24
CA LEU A 32 9.91 10.70 2.13
C LEU A 32 8.85 10.51 3.22
N VAL A 33 8.30 9.31 3.32
CA VAL A 33 7.27 8.96 4.30
C VAL A 33 7.83 8.13 5.44
N GLU A 34 8.80 7.27 5.14
CA GLU A 34 9.47 6.46 6.15
C GLU A 34 10.91 6.15 5.71
N SER A 35 11.82 6.04 6.66
CA SER A 35 13.19 5.61 6.42
C SER A 35 13.66 4.75 7.59
N SER A 36 14.31 3.63 7.25
CA SER A 36 15.13 2.82 8.16
C SER A 36 16.57 2.80 7.64
N ASP A 37 17.46 2.08 8.31
CA ASP A 37 18.86 1.95 7.90
C ASP A 37 19.03 1.38 6.50
N SER A 38 18.09 0.53 6.03
CA SER A 38 18.22 -0.17 4.74
C SER A 38 17.13 0.15 3.71
N VAL A 39 16.02 0.78 4.11
CA VAL A 39 14.87 1.04 3.22
C VAL A 39 14.39 2.47 3.34
N LYS A 40 14.21 3.14 2.20
CA LYS A 40 13.56 4.46 2.10
C LYS A 40 12.23 4.32 1.38
N VAL A 41 11.15 4.78 2.00
CA VAL A 41 9.79 4.73 1.45
C VAL A 41 9.35 6.15 1.11
N HIS A 42 9.04 6.36 -0.15
CA HIS A 42 8.47 7.61 -0.66
C HIS A 42 7.00 7.41 -0.98
N GLY A 43 6.20 8.46 -0.78
CA GLY A 43 4.79 8.51 -1.14
C GLY A 43 4.46 9.76 -1.94
N ARG A 44 3.41 9.67 -2.75
CA ARG A 44 2.73 10.83 -3.34
C ARG A 44 1.25 10.54 -3.52
N GLY A 45 0.43 11.58 -3.52
CA GLY A 45 -0.96 11.50 -3.97
C GLY A 45 -1.04 11.23 -5.48
N VAL A 46 -2.22 10.83 -5.93
CA VAL A 46 -2.50 10.57 -7.36
C VAL A 46 -3.49 11.60 -7.87
N GLU A 47 -3.15 12.24 -8.99
CA GLU A 47 -4.00 13.25 -9.61
C GLU A 47 -5.36 12.64 -9.98
N GLY A 48 -6.45 13.33 -9.64
CA GLY A 48 -7.81 12.86 -9.88
C GLY A 48 -8.30 11.73 -8.96
N LEU A 49 -7.47 11.23 -8.02
CA LEU A 49 -7.82 10.15 -7.11
C LEU A 49 -7.50 10.54 -5.65
N PRO A 50 -8.41 11.24 -4.95
CA PRO A 50 -8.12 11.85 -3.64
C PRO A 50 -7.77 10.87 -2.52
N ASN A 51 -8.17 9.60 -2.66
CA ASN A 51 -7.89 8.54 -1.68
C ASN A 51 -6.85 7.53 -2.16
N ALA A 52 -6.17 7.82 -3.28
CA ALA A 52 -5.12 6.96 -3.81
C ALA A 52 -3.73 7.53 -3.51
N ARG A 53 -2.79 6.61 -3.35
CA ARG A 53 -1.40 6.91 -3.07
C ARG A 53 -0.51 6.00 -3.90
N GLU A 54 0.53 6.58 -4.48
CA GLU A 54 1.66 5.82 -5.00
C GLU A 54 2.74 5.68 -3.93
N ILE A 55 3.35 4.50 -3.89
CA ILE A 55 4.39 4.15 -2.92
C ILE A 55 5.62 3.68 -3.71
N LYS A 56 6.80 4.19 -3.34
CA LYS A 56 8.09 3.78 -3.89
C LYS A 56 9.04 3.45 -2.74
N ALA A 57 9.40 2.19 -2.59
CA ALA A 57 10.44 1.75 -1.68
C ALA A 57 11.76 1.54 -2.44
N THR A 58 12.87 2.02 -1.88
CA THR A 58 14.22 1.83 -2.42
C THR A 58 15.13 1.25 -1.34
N MET A 59 15.91 0.23 -1.70
CA MET A 59 16.90 -0.40 -0.84
C MET A 59 18.12 -0.82 -1.67
N GLU A 60 19.26 -0.98 -1.01
CA GLU A 60 20.46 -1.55 -1.60
C GLU A 60 20.64 -2.96 -1.05
N VAL A 61 20.92 -3.91 -1.94
CA VAL A 61 21.07 -5.33 -1.60
C VAL A 61 22.25 -5.92 -2.37
N PRO A 62 23.05 -6.83 -1.78
CA PRO A 62 24.24 -7.40 -2.41
C PRO A 62 23.96 -8.52 -3.43
N GLN A 63 22.75 -8.63 -3.97
CA GLN A 63 22.31 -9.69 -4.88
C GLN A 63 22.14 -9.16 -6.31
N SER A 64 22.28 -10.06 -7.30
CA SER A 64 22.05 -9.72 -8.70
C SER A 64 20.56 -9.52 -8.99
N PRO A 65 20.20 -8.73 -10.02
CA PRO A 65 18.81 -8.57 -10.46
C PRO A 65 18.10 -9.90 -10.76
N GLU A 66 18.82 -10.87 -11.33
CA GLU A 66 18.28 -12.20 -11.67
C GLU A 66 17.94 -13.00 -10.42
N SER A 67 18.78 -12.91 -9.38
CA SER A 67 18.56 -13.57 -8.10
C SER A 67 17.32 -12.98 -7.39
N LEU A 68 17.16 -11.65 -7.47
CA LEU A 68 15.97 -10.99 -6.94
C LEU A 68 14.72 -11.38 -7.73
N LEU A 69 14.80 -11.41 -9.06
CA LEU A 69 13.69 -11.84 -9.91
C LEU A 69 13.27 -13.28 -9.59
N ALA A 70 14.23 -14.19 -9.43
CA ALA A 70 13.97 -15.58 -9.05
C ALA A 70 13.16 -15.67 -7.74
N LEU A 71 13.53 -14.90 -6.72
CA LEU A 71 12.76 -14.78 -5.47
C LEU A 71 11.37 -14.18 -5.72
N MET A 72 11.27 -13.12 -6.52
CA MET A 72 10.01 -12.42 -6.80
C MET A 72 8.99 -13.28 -7.56
N VAL A 73 9.43 -14.30 -8.30
CA VAL A 73 8.56 -15.21 -9.06
C VAL A 73 8.40 -16.60 -8.44
N ASP A 74 9.05 -16.86 -7.31
CA ASP A 74 8.90 -18.09 -6.52
C ASP A 74 7.56 -18.08 -5.75
N TYR A 75 6.46 -18.16 -6.50
CA TYR A 75 5.11 -18.12 -5.96
C TYR A 75 4.76 -19.28 -5.01
N PRO A 76 5.19 -20.54 -5.26
CA PRO A 76 4.94 -21.64 -4.34
C PRO A 76 5.47 -21.38 -2.92
N ASN A 77 6.58 -20.66 -2.79
CA ASN A 77 7.17 -20.31 -1.49
C ASN A 77 6.85 -18.89 -1.04
N ALA A 78 5.97 -18.15 -1.73
CA ALA A 78 5.71 -16.74 -1.44
C ALA A 78 5.25 -16.50 0.00
N THR A 79 4.47 -17.41 0.59
CA THR A 79 3.94 -17.30 1.95
C THR A 79 5.01 -17.45 3.05
N THR A 80 6.18 -17.98 2.70
CA THR A 80 7.28 -18.17 3.68
C THR A 80 8.04 -16.89 4.01
N TRP A 81 8.00 -15.91 3.09
CA TRP A 81 8.79 -14.68 3.21
C TRP A 81 7.99 -13.40 2.95
N ARG A 82 6.86 -13.46 2.25
CA ARG A 82 5.96 -12.31 2.10
C ARG A 82 4.97 -12.25 3.24
N GLN A 83 4.93 -11.12 3.92
CA GLN A 83 3.92 -10.85 4.93
C GLN A 83 2.54 -10.66 4.30
N ARG A 84 1.49 -11.11 5.02
CA ARG A 84 0.09 -10.91 4.64
C ARG A 84 -0.27 -11.47 3.27
N VAL A 85 0.32 -12.61 2.92
CA VAL A 85 0.02 -13.36 1.70
C VAL A 85 -0.52 -14.72 2.09
N LYS A 86 -1.73 -15.03 1.62
CA LYS A 86 -2.34 -16.34 1.81
C LYS A 86 -1.96 -17.31 0.70
N GLY A 87 -1.74 -16.81 -0.50
CA GLY A 87 -1.32 -17.61 -1.64
C GLY A 87 -1.08 -16.78 -2.90
N VAL A 88 -0.20 -17.28 -3.76
CA VAL A 88 0.05 -16.76 -5.09
C VAL A 88 0.20 -17.94 -6.04
N GLU A 89 -0.52 -17.91 -7.16
CA GLU A 89 -0.50 -19.00 -8.14
C GLU A 89 -0.39 -18.45 -9.55
N ARG A 90 0.37 -19.15 -10.41
CA ARG A 90 0.44 -18.81 -11.83
C ARG A 90 -0.85 -19.28 -12.51
N ALA A 91 -1.65 -18.33 -12.96
CA ALA A 91 -2.94 -18.60 -13.57
C ALA A 91 -2.83 -18.85 -15.08
N LYS A 92 -1.93 -18.14 -15.77
CA LYS A 92 -1.70 -18.29 -17.21
C LYS A 92 -0.30 -17.81 -17.60
N THR A 93 0.40 -18.53 -18.45
CA THR A 93 1.65 -18.06 -19.07
C THR A 93 1.35 -17.44 -20.45
N VAL A 94 1.89 -16.25 -20.74
CA VAL A 94 1.83 -15.64 -22.08
C VAL A 94 3.12 -15.98 -22.84
N ASN A 95 4.27 -15.74 -22.23
CA ASN A 95 5.60 -16.12 -22.72
C ASN A 95 6.61 -16.15 -21.56
N GLY A 96 7.92 -16.18 -21.84
CA GLY A 96 8.97 -16.23 -20.81
C GLY A 96 9.04 -15.00 -19.89
N ASN A 97 8.54 -13.84 -20.36
CA ASN A 97 8.63 -12.56 -19.66
C ASN A 97 7.24 -11.99 -19.29
N SER A 98 6.16 -12.67 -19.62
CA SER A 98 4.79 -12.20 -19.40
C SER A 98 3.86 -13.34 -18.98
N TRP A 99 3.11 -13.15 -17.90
CA TRP A 99 2.15 -14.13 -17.38
C TRP A 99 1.11 -13.45 -16.49
N TYR A 100 0.13 -14.22 -16.05
CA TYR A 100 -0.89 -13.80 -15.10
C TYR A 100 -0.82 -14.63 -13.82
N ILE A 101 -1.15 -14.00 -12.70
CA ILE A 101 -1.21 -14.64 -11.38
C ILE A 101 -2.56 -14.40 -10.69
N ASN A 102 -2.98 -15.37 -9.90
CA ASN A 102 -3.95 -15.17 -8.83
C ASN A 102 -3.18 -14.84 -7.55
N TYR A 103 -3.57 -13.77 -6.86
CA TYR A 103 -2.96 -13.33 -5.62
C TYR A 103 -4.03 -13.19 -4.53
N VAL A 104 -3.78 -13.75 -3.35
CA VAL A 104 -4.66 -13.62 -2.19
C VAL A 104 -3.91 -12.96 -1.04
N THR A 105 -4.34 -11.76 -0.70
CA THR A 105 -3.85 -11.01 0.46
C THR A 105 -4.58 -11.46 1.71
N ASP A 106 -3.82 -11.84 2.73
CA ASP A 106 -4.30 -12.16 4.07
C ASP A 106 -4.49 -10.87 4.87
N LEU A 107 -5.75 -10.43 4.99
CA LEU A 107 -6.07 -9.19 5.71
C LEU A 107 -6.47 -9.50 7.16
N PRO A 108 -6.08 -8.64 8.12
CA PRO A 108 -6.49 -8.83 9.50
C PRO A 108 -8.00 -8.68 9.64
N TRP A 109 -8.58 -9.52 10.50
CA TRP A 109 -9.98 -9.41 10.93
C TRP A 109 -10.27 -7.98 11.43
N PRO A 110 -11.44 -7.37 11.11
CA PRO A 110 -12.61 -7.97 10.46
C PRO A 110 -12.62 -7.85 8.92
N MET A 111 -11.51 -7.47 8.29
CA MET A 111 -11.46 -7.35 6.84
C MET A 111 -11.37 -8.73 6.20
N SER A 112 -12.23 -9.00 5.21
CA SER A 112 -12.08 -10.19 4.36
C SER A 112 -10.82 -10.08 3.50
N ASP A 113 -10.21 -11.21 3.20
CA ASP A 113 -9.11 -11.33 2.24
C ASP A 113 -9.42 -10.62 0.92
N ARG A 114 -8.37 -10.18 0.23
CA ARG A 114 -8.48 -9.58 -1.11
C ARG A 114 -7.90 -10.53 -2.15
N VAL A 115 -8.63 -10.71 -3.23
CA VAL A 115 -8.21 -11.51 -4.39
C VAL A 115 -7.92 -10.58 -5.55
N ALA A 116 -6.82 -10.82 -6.26
CA ALA A 116 -6.45 -10.09 -7.46
C ALA A 116 -6.02 -11.04 -8.58
N TYR A 117 -6.40 -10.72 -9.81
CA TYR A 117 -5.87 -11.32 -11.04
C TYR A 117 -4.94 -10.30 -11.70
N LEU A 118 -3.64 -10.55 -11.68
CA LEU A 118 -2.61 -9.57 -12.04
C LEU A 118 -1.83 -10.04 -13.25
N LYS A 119 -1.56 -9.12 -14.19
CA LYS A 119 -0.58 -9.33 -15.25
C LYS A 119 0.81 -8.96 -14.72
N CYS A 120 1.79 -9.83 -14.95
CA CYS A 120 3.19 -9.61 -14.63
C CYS A 120 3.98 -9.53 -15.93
N ASP A 121 4.84 -8.51 -16.05
CA ASP A 121 5.74 -8.32 -17.18
C ASP A 121 7.15 -8.02 -16.64
N VAL A 122 8.17 -8.68 -17.19
CA VAL A 122 9.59 -8.42 -16.90
C VAL A 122 10.20 -7.70 -18.11
N ILE A 123 10.59 -6.45 -17.90
CA ILE A 123 11.18 -5.56 -18.91
C ILE A 123 12.70 -5.64 -18.85
#